data_AF-A0A6J8EB51-F1
#
_entry.id   AF-A0A6J8EB51-F1
#
_cell.length_a   1.000
_cell.length_b   1.000
_cell.length_c   1.000
_cell.angle_alpha   90.00
_cell.angle_beta   90.00
_cell.angle_gamma   90.00
#
_symmetry.space_group_name_H-M   'P 1'
#
loop_
_entity.id
_entity.type
_entity.pdbx_description
1 polymer ?
#
loop_
_entity_poly.entity_id
_entity_poly.type
_entity_poly.pdbx_seq_one_letter_code
_entity_poly.pdbx_strand_id
1 'polypeptide(L)'
;MKGIEYPVTKEDIPKVEKQNNLIINVFALKDQTNKQRLCIQFMFQIKKVKKCYVVDLLYIENNGNAHYCLIKDLDSFLCATIMDINNLHVEIVYKDFKREETLEKHKKICYDYEPCRTIMPEPGKNILEFNNHHFKIDYLLLSIVIFEACNIPMQSCTPDPDKSYTKPISKQEINSYGMYVHSDYPEIYKSQYFHYDGDDVVKKYVEK
;
A
#
# COMPACT_ATOMS: atom_id res chain seq x y z
N MET A 1 -34.59 -4.23 19.51
CA MET A 1 -33.16 -4.52 19.74
C MET A 1 -33.04 -5.37 20.99
N LYS A 2 -32.22 -6.43 20.97
CA LYS A 2 -32.03 -7.33 22.12
C LYS A 2 -30.70 -7.01 22.82
N GLY A 3 -30.70 -6.82 24.14
CA GLY A 3 -29.45 -6.63 24.92
C GLY A 3 -28.74 -5.29 24.69
N ILE A 4 -29.51 -4.25 24.36
CA ILE A 4 -29.07 -2.85 24.27
C ILE A 4 -30.04 -2.05 25.14
N GLU A 5 -29.51 -1.32 26.12
CA GLU A 5 -30.30 -0.46 27.00
C GLU A 5 -30.25 0.98 26.51
N TYR A 6 -31.29 1.76 26.83
CA TYR A 6 -31.35 3.17 26.47
C TYR A 6 -30.84 4.03 27.64
N PRO A 7 -30.03 5.07 27.39
CA PRO A 7 -29.50 5.51 26.08
C PRO A 7 -28.42 4.58 25.52
N VAL A 8 -28.46 4.36 24.20
CA VAL A 8 -27.48 3.52 23.50
C VAL A 8 -26.10 4.15 23.64
N THR A 9 -25.12 3.40 24.16
CA THR A 9 -23.75 3.88 24.31
C THR A 9 -22.91 3.52 23.08
N LYS A 10 -21.72 4.14 22.97
CA LYS A 10 -20.76 3.87 21.90
C LYS A 10 -20.31 2.40 21.86
N GLU A 11 -20.28 1.73 23.00
CA GLU A 11 -19.93 0.30 23.13
C GLU A 11 -21.00 -0.63 22.58
N ASP A 12 -22.25 -0.16 22.47
CA ASP A 12 -23.36 -0.94 21.94
C ASP A 12 -23.53 -0.82 20.41
N ILE A 13 -22.85 0.13 19.75
CA ILE A 13 -22.89 0.31 18.29
C ILE A 13 -22.60 -1.01 17.54
N PRO A 14 -21.56 -1.80 17.88
CA PRO A 14 -21.31 -3.08 17.18
C PRO A 14 -22.47 -4.07 17.28
N LYS A 15 -23.24 -4.03 18.39
CA LYS A 15 -24.44 -4.86 18.54
C LYS A 15 -25.58 -4.35 17.66
N VAL A 16 -25.75 -3.03 17.56
CA VAL A 16 -26.76 -2.39 16.71
C VAL A 16 -26.51 -2.73 15.24
N GLU A 17 -25.27 -2.57 14.77
CA GLU A 17 -24.85 -2.92 13.41
C GLU A 17 -25.18 -4.38 13.10
N LYS A 18 -24.82 -5.30 14.01
CA LYS A 18 -25.01 -6.75 13.82
C LYS A 18 -26.48 -7.16 13.80
N GLN A 19 -27.32 -6.53 14.61
CA GLN A 19 -28.75 -6.86 14.68
C GLN A 19 -29.56 -6.29 13.50
N ASN A 20 -29.10 -5.21 12.87
CA ASN A 20 -29.84 -4.52 11.82
C ASN A 20 -29.18 -4.62 10.43
N ASN A 21 -28.02 -5.27 10.32
CA ASN A 21 -27.25 -5.37 9.07
C ASN A 21 -26.95 -3.97 8.48
N LEU A 22 -26.42 -3.09 9.34
CA LEU A 22 -26.04 -1.72 9.03
C LEU A 22 -24.54 -1.53 9.28
N ILE A 23 -23.96 -0.52 8.63
CA ILE A 23 -22.64 0.02 8.96
C ILE A 23 -22.87 1.41 9.54
N ILE A 24 -22.38 1.67 10.75
CA ILE A 24 -22.58 2.95 11.44
C ILE A 24 -21.23 3.64 11.58
N ASN A 25 -21.08 4.77 10.89
CA ASN A 25 -19.93 5.65 11.05
C ASN A 25 -20.24 6.67 12.14
N VAL A 26 -19.37 6.81 13.15
CA VAL A 26 -19.55 7.82 14.20
C VAL A 26 -18.44 8.86 14.16
N PHE A 27 -18.82 10.06 13.78
CA PHE A 27 -17.99 11.25 13.75
C PHE A 27 -18.11 12.02 15.06
N ALA A 28 -17.04 12.68 15.48
CA ALA A 28 -17.07 13.64 16.58
C ALA A 28 -16.27 14.89 16.18
N LEU A 29 -16.52 16.00 16.85
CA LEU A 29 -15.75 17.22 16.65
C LEU A 29 -14.57 17.26 17.63
N LYS A 30 -13.36 17.39 17.10
CA LYS A 30 -12.14 17.59 17.90
C LYS A 30 -11.87 19.10 18.05
N ASP A 31 -12.04 19.55 19.28
CA ASP A 31 -11.63 20.82 19.88
C ASP A 31 -12.31 22.14 19.42
N GLN A 32 -12.61 22.96 20.43
CA GLN A 32 -13.44 24.18 20.40
C GLN A 32 -12.60 25.47 20.26
N THR A 33 -11.44 25.42 19.62
CA THR A 33 -10.60 26.61 19.37
C THR A 33 -10.55 26.93 17.87
N ASN A 34 -11.43 27.82 17.41
CA ASN A 34 -11.50 28.50 16.08
C ASN A 34 -11.29 27.69 14.78
N LYS A 35 -10.99 26.39 14.84
CA LYS A 35 -10.83 25.47 13.72
C LYS A 35 -11.40 24.12 14.14
N GLN A 36 -12.73 24.02 14.08
CA GLN A 36 -13.43 22.76 14.33
C GLN A 36 -12.95 21.73 13.32
N ARG A 37 -12.33 20.65 13.79
CA ARG A 37 -11.91 19.54 12.94
C ARG A 37 -12.76 18.32 13.25
N LEU A 38 -13.42 17.77 12.24
CA LEU A 38 -14.03 16.46 12.32
C LEU A 38 -12.96 15.40 12.53
N CYS A 39 -13.15 14.61 13.58
CA CYS A 39 -12.40 13.39 13.80
C CYS A 39 -13.36 12.21 13.76
N ILE A 40 -12.95 11.16 13.07
CA ILE A 40 -13.64 9.88 13.13
C ILE A 40 -13.34 9.29 14.50
N GLN A 41 -14.37 9.17 15.33
CA GLN A 41 -14.22 8.68 16.69
C GLN A 41 -14.31 7.15 16.71
N PHE A 42 -15.24 6.59 15.91
CA PHE A 42 -15.45 5.15 15.83
C PHE A 42 -15.89 4.73 14.42
N MET A 43 -15.24 3.70 13.89
CA MET A 43 -15.72 2.91 12.76
C MET A 43 -15.63 1.46 13.18
N PHE A 44 -16.77 0.78 13.27
CA PHE A 44 -16.81 -0.66 13.42
C PHE A 44 -17.29 -1.25 12.11
N GLN A 45 -16.53 -2.20 11.58
CA GLN A 45 -16.91 -2.87 10.35
C GLN A 45 -17.27 -4.31 10.63
N ILE A 46 -18.46 -4.68 10.17
CA ILE A 46 -18.88 -6.06 10.08
C ILE A 46 -18.26 -6.67 8.82
N LYS A 47 -17.58 -7.80 9.02
CA LYS A 47 -16.96 -8.60 7.97
C LYS A 47 -17.96 -8.88 6.84
N LYS A 48 -17.53 -8.64 5.60
CA LYS A 48 -18.14 -9.13 4.35
C LYS A 48 -19.67 -8.96 4.29
N VAL A 49 -20.16 -7.75 4.01
CA VAL A 49 -21.56 -7.60 3.64
C VAL A 49 -21.70 -6.83 2.34
N LYS A 50 -22.07 -7.56 1.28
CA LYS A 50 -22.28 -7.04 -0.08
C LYS A 50 -23.51 -6.10 -0.22
N LYS A 51 -24.26 -5.87 0.86
CA LYS A 51 -25.46 -5.01 0.93
C LYS A 51 -25.70 -4.55 2.38
N CYS A 52 -24.89 -3.62 2.87
CA CYS A 52 -25.20 -2.90 4.12
C CYS A 52 -25.54 -1.44 3.77
N TYR A 53 -26.56 -0.90 4.43
CA TYR A 53 -26.78 0.55 4.43
C TYR A 53 -25.77 1.18 5.38
N VAL A 54 -25.09 2.21 4.90
CA VAL A 54 -24.18 3.04 5.70
C VAL A 54 -25.01 4.15 6.35
N VAL A 55 -24.84 4.35 7.65
CA VAL A 55 -25.48 5.40 8.44
C VAL A 55 -24.40 6.24 9.09
N ASP A 56 -24.37 7.52 8.77
CA ASP A 56 -23.43 8.48 9.34
C ASP A 56 -24.06 9.21 10.54
N LEU A 57 -23.42 9.09 11.70
CA LEU A 57 -23.85 9.73 12.93
C LEU A 57 -22.79 10.72 13.42
N LEU A 58 -23.23 11.88 13.86
CA LEU A 58 -22.43 12.85 14.60
C LEU A 58 -22.67 12.64 16.10
N TYR A 59 -21.62 12.37 16.85
CA TYR A 59 -21.62 12.28 18.30
C TYR A 59 -21.20 13.62 18.89
N ILE A 60 -22.11 14.21 19.68
CA ILE A 60 -21.92 15.48 20.37
C ILE A 60 -21.99 15.21 21.86
N GLU A 61 -20.93 15.58 22.59
CA GLU A 61 -20.87 15.46 24.04
C GLU A 61 -20.68 16.85 24.67
N ASN A 62 -21.52 17.20 25.62
CA ASN A 62 -21.44 18.45 26.37
C ASN A 62 -21.85 18.23 27.82
N ASN A 63 -20.95 18.54 28.76
CA ASN A 63 -21.20 18.51 30.21
C ASN A 63 -21.87 17.21 30.71
N GLY A 64 -21.43 16.06 30.21
CA GLY A 64 -21.95 14.73 30.61
C GLY A 64 -23.20 14.26 29.86
N ASN A 65 -23.77 15.10 28.99
CA ASN A 65 -24.84 14.70 28.07
C ASN A 65 -24.25 14.39 26.70
N ALA A 66 -24.65 13.25 26.13
CA ALA A 66 -24.22 12.81 24.82
C ALA A 66 -25.43 12.59 23.90
N HIS A 67 -25.32 13.06 22.66
CA HIS A 67 -26.36 12.93 21.65
C HIS A 67 -25.77 12.42 20.33
N TYR A 68 -26.51 11.53 19.67
CA TYR A 68 -26.27 11.16 18.28
C TYR A 68 -27.17 11.98 17.37
N CYS A 69 -26.60 12.59 16.34
CA CYS A 69 -27.32 13.29 15.29
C CYS A 69 -27.11 12.57 13.97
N LEU A 70 -28.19 12.32 13.23
CA LEU A 70 -28.09 11.73 11.89
C LEU A 70 -27.53 12.76 10.91
N ILE A 71 -26.45 12.39 10.22
CA ILE A 71 -25.93 13.12 9.08
C ILE A 71 -26.65 12.59 7.84
N LYS A 72 -27.47 13.42 7.20
CA LYS A 72 -28.23 13.02 6.00
C LYS A 72 -27.41 13.10 4.71
N ASP A 73 -26.51 14.06 4.67
CA ASP A 73 -25.65 14.34 3.53
C ASP A 73 -24.26 14.63 4.09
N LEU A 74 -23.38 13.63 3.99
CA LEU A 74 -22.02 13.73 4.50
C LEU A 74 -21.21 14.75 3.69
N ASP A 75 -21.30 14.73 2.36
CA ASP A 75 -20.57 15.66 1.49
C ASP A 75 -20.88 17.12 1.81
N SER A 76 -22.17 17.44 1.98
CA SER A 76 -22.60 18.78 2.39
C SER A 76 -22.05 19.19 3.76
N PHE A 77 -22.06 18.25 4.71
CA PHE A 77 -21.56 18.49 6.07
C PHE A 77 -20.04 18.74 6.11
N LEU A 78 -19.27 18.07 5.25
CA LEU A 78 -17.81 18.20 5.15
C LEU A 78 -17.36 19.45 4.39
N CYS A 79 -18.13 19.86 3.37
CA CYS A 79 -17.85 21.09 2.60
C CYS A 79 -17.74 22.32 3.51
N ALA A 80 -18.50 22.35 4.61
CA ALA A 80 -18.51 23.46 5.55
C ALA A 80 -17.29 23.49 6.49
N THR A 81 -16.60 22.36 6.69
CA THR A 81 -15.64 22.20 7.79
C THR A 81 -14.18 22.10 7.37
N ILE A 82 -13.81 21.45 6.25
CA ILE A 82 -12.38 21.08 6.06
C ILE A 82 -11.75 21.29 4.68
N MET A 83 -12.33 21.00 3.50
CA MET A 83 -11.52 20.96 2.26
C MET A 83 -12.27 21.24 0.94
N ASP A 84 -11.48 21.59 -0.09
CA ASP A 84 -11.82 21.78 -1.51
C ASP A 84 -12.95 20.85 -2.00
N ILE A 85 -13.91 21.47 -2.69
CA ILE A 85 -15.21 20.94 -3.18
C ILE A 85 -15.10 19.68 -4.09
N ASN A 86 -13.90 19.20 -4.42
CA ASN A 86 -13.66 18.22 -5.50
C ASN A 86 -13.05 16.88 -5.05
N ASN A 87 -13.00 16.57 -3.75
CA ASN A 87 -12.47 15.30 -3.28
C ASN A 87 -13.56 14.22 -3.24
N LEU A 88 -13.27 13.06 -3.84
CA LEU A 88 -14.10 11.87 -3.77
C LEU A 88 -13.71 11.06 -2.53
N HIS A 89 -14.67 10.52 -1.79
CA HIS A 89 -14.39 9.73 -0.59
C HIS A 89 -14.99 8.32 -0.69
N VAL A 90 -14.51 7.39 0.14
CA VAL A 90 -15.12 6.07 0.32
C VAL A 90 -15.93 6.08 1.61
N GLU A 91 -17.23 5.78 1.52
CA GLU A 91 -18.18 5.75 2.65
C GLU A 91 -17.70 4.87 3.82
N ILE A 92 -16.95 3.81 3.51
CA ILE A 92 -16.45 2.80 4.47
C ILE A 92 -15.10 3.18 5.09
N VAL A 93 -14.26 3.93 4.38
CA VAL A 93 -12.95 4.39 4.85
C VAL A 93 -12.86 5.84 4.42
N TYR A 94 -13.10 6.72 5.38
CA TYR A 94 -13.09 8.16 5.18
C TYR A 94 -11.67 8.62 4.79
N LYS A 95 -11.41 8.60 3.49
CA LYS A 95 -10.15 8.96 2.85
C LYS A 95 -10.47 9.66 1.54
N ASP A 96 -9.85 10.82 1.37
CA ASP A 96 -10.06 11.67 0.20
C ASP A 96 -9.19 11.25 -0.98
N PHE A 97 -9.78 11.29 -2.17
CA PHE A 97 -9.14 11.01 -3.44
C PHE A 97 -9.39 12.16 -4.43
N LYS A 98 -8.33 12.62 -5.08
CA LYS A 98 -8.39 13.69 -6.10
C LYS A 98 -8.83 13.21 -7.49
N ARG A 99 -8.84 11.89 -7.73
CA ARG A 99 -9.11 11.28 -9.04
C ARG A 99 -10.01 10.07 -8.86
N GLU A 100 -10.99 9.93 -9.73
CA GLU A 100 -11.94 8.81 -9.75
C GLU A 100 -11.26 7.47 -9.97
N GLU A 101 -10.26 7.41 -10.87
CA GLU A 101 -9.51 6.17 -11.12
C GLU A 101 -8.84 5.63 -9.83
N THR A 102 -8.30 6.52 -8.99
CA THR A 102 -7.67 6.15 -7.73
C THR A 102 -8.70 5.69 -6.69
N LEU A 103 -9.86 6.34 -6.67
CA LEU A 103 -10.98 5.94 -5.83
C LEU A 103 -11.43 4.51 -6.17
N GLU A 104 -11.64 4.22 -7.45
CA GLU A 104 -12.11 2.90 -7.89
C GLU A 104 -11.09 1.79 -7.60
N LYS A 105 -9.79 2.08 -7.77
CA LYS A 105 -8.73 1.15 -7.35
C LYS A 105 -8.76 0.91 -5.83
N HIS A 106 -8.97 1.97 -5.05
CA HIS A 106 -9.03 1.85 -3.60
C HIS A 106 -10.28 1.10 -3.13
N LYS A 107 -11.46 1.39 -3.71
CA LYS A 107 -12.72 0.69 -3.40
C LYS A 107 -12.55 -0.82 -3.46
N LYS A 108 -11.96 -1.35 -4.54
CA LYS A 108 -11.69 -2.79 -4.69
C LYS A 108 -10.93 -3.35 -3.49
N ILE A 109 -9.85 -2.68 -3.09
CA ILE A 109 -9.03 -3.11 -1.95
C ILE A 109 -9.80 -2.94 -0.63
N CYS A 110 -10.50 -1.82 -0.47
CA CYS A 110 -11.22 -1.48 0.75
C CYS A 110 -12.38 -2.44 1.06
N TYR A 111 -13.10 -2.90 0.03
CA TYR A 111 -14.20 -3.85 0.18
C TYR A 111 -13.73 -5.31 0.32
N ASP A 112 -12.59 -5.66 -0.27
CA ASP A 112 -12.10 -7.04 -0.30
C ASP A 112 -11.26 -7.42 0.93
N TYR A 113 -10.60 -6.45 1.57
CA TYR A 113 -9.65 -6.68 2.67
C TYR A 113 -10.12 -6.04 3.98
N GLU A 114 -9.82 -6.69 5.10
CA GLU A 114 -10.09 -6.12 6.43
C GLU A 114 -9.12 -4.95 6.74
N PRO A 115 -9.58 -3.91 7.45
CA PRO A 115 -8.71 -2.82 7.87
C PRO A 115 -7.60 -3.35 8.79
N CYS A 116 -6.36 -3.26 8.32
CA CYS A 116 -5.18 -3.64 9.08
C CYS A 116 -4.58 -2.43 9.79
N ARG A 117 -4.40 -2.54 11.11
CA ARG A 117 -3.57 -1.61 11.88
C ARG A 117 -2.12 -2.07 11.80
N THR A 118 -1.24 -1.23 11.27
CA THR A 118 0.21 -1.47 11.37
C THR A 118 0.62 -1.35 12.82
N ILE A 119 1.00 -2.47 13.43
CA ILE A 119 1.58 -2.51 14.78
C ILE A 119 3.08 -2.72 14.60
N MET A 120 3.86 -1.71 14.99
CA MET A 120 5.31 -1.86 15.02
C MET A 120 5.69 -2.83 16.14
N PRO A 121 6.63 -3.76 15.90
CA PRO A 121 7.13 -4.64 16.94
C PRO A 121 7.79 -3.82 18.06
N GLU A 122 7.71 -4.32 19.29
CA GLU A 122 8.35 -3.70 20.44
C GLU A 122 9.87 -3.61 20.25
N PRO A 123 10.55 -2.58 20.78
CA PRO A 123 12.01 -2.52 20.79
C PRO A 123 12.60 -3.81 21.39
N GLY A 124 13.49 -4.48 20.66
CA GLY A 124 14.08 -5.78 21.01
C GLY A 124 13.39 -7.00 20.37
N LYS A 125 12.12 -6.88 19.98
CA LYS A 125 11.40 -7.87 19.14
C LYS A 125 11.31 -7.44 17.67
N ASN A 126 11.95 -6.32 17.34
CA ASN A 126 12.02 -5.75 16.01
C ASN A 126 13.18 -6.31 15.17
N ILE A 127 13.98 -7.21 15.74
CA ILE A 127 15.06 -7.92 15.04
C ILE A 127 14.48 -9.23 14.52
N LEU A 128 14.40 -9.35 13.20
CA LEU A 128 13.98 -10.60 12.55
C LEU A 128 15.22 -11.46 12.33
N GLU A 129 15.21 -12.67 12.89
CA GLU A 129 16.22 -13.69 12.64
C GLU A 129 15.60 -14.89 11.92
N PHE A 130 16.38 -15.52 11.04
CA PHE A 130 15.92 -16.67 10.27
C PHE A 130 16.09 -17.95 11.09
N ASN A 131 15.05 -18.40 11.78
CA ASN A 131 15.14 -19.58 12.66
C ASN A 131 15.27 -20.93 11.92
N ASN A 132 14.92 -20.96 10.63
CA ASN A 132 14.73 -22.18 9.86
C ASN A 132 15.97 -22.57 9.03
N HIS A 133 17.16 -22.46 9.62
CA HIS A 133 18.45 -22.74 8.95
C HIS A 133 18.55 -24.14 8.32
N HIS A 134 17.78 -25.13 8.81
CA HIS A 134 17.76 -26.48 8.24
C HIS A 134 17.07 -26.57 6.86
N PHE A 135 16.30 -25.55 6.46
CA PHE A 135 15.81 -25.39 5.09
C PHE A 135 16.82 -24.70 4.17
N LYS A 136 18.03 -24.39 4.67
CA LYS A 136 19.10 -23.89 3.82
C LYS A 136 19.50 -25.00 2.86
N ILE A 137 19.31 -24.73 1.57
CA ILE A 137 19.88 -25.57 0.52
C ILE A 137 21.37 -25.24 0.48
N ASP A 138 22.21 -26.21 0.81
CA ASP A 138 23.64 -26.11 0.54
C ASP A 138 23.82 -26.34 -0.97
N TYR A 139 23.97 -25.24 -1.70
CA TYR A 139 24.18 -25.27 -3.14
C TYR A 139 25.57 -25.84 -3.43
N LEU A 140 25.62 -26.89 -4.26
CA LEU A 140 26.86 -27.53 -4.69
C LEU A 140 27.84 -26.55 -5.39
N LEU A 141 27.27 -25.53 -6.05
CA LEU A 141 27.98 -24.50 -6.79
C LEU A 141 27.26 -23.15 -6.65
N LEU A 142 28.04 -22.08 -6.52
CA LEU A 142 27.58 -20.68 -6.56
C LEU A 142 28.25 -19.97 -7.74
N SER A 143 27.47 -19.54 -8.73
CA SER A 143 27.96 -18.75 -9.87
C SER A 143 27.65 -17.27 -9.68
N ILE A 144 28.69 -16.44 -9.60
CA ILE A 144 28.59 -14.97 -9.59
C ILE A 144 29.08 -14.46 -10.92
N VAL A 145 28.28 -13.62 -11.59
CA VAL A 145 28.61 -13.03 -12.88
C VAL A 145 28.49 -11.52 -12.78
N ILE A 146 29.49 -10.82 -13.27
CA ILE A 146 29.55 -9.36 -13.38
C ILE A 146 29.76 -9.02 -14.85
N PHE A 147 28.99 -8.06 -15.34
CA PHE A 147 29.14 -7.51 -16.69
C PHE A 147 29.62 -6.08 -16.58
N GLU A 148 30.62 -5.74 -17.37
CA GLU A 148 30.97 -4.34 -17.64
C GLU A 148 30.27 -3.89 -18.93
N ALA A 149 29.90 -2.61 -18.96
CA ALA A 149 29.20 -2.04 -20.11
C ALA A 149 29.66 -0.60 -20.38
N CYS A 150 29.77 -0.27 -21.66
CA CYS A 150 30.09 1.06 -22.14
C CYS A 150 28.85 1.77 -22.68
N ASN A 151 28.76 3.08 -22.44
CA ASN A 151 27.76 3.93 -23.08
C ASN A 151 28.25 4.32 -24.48
N ILE A 152 27.57 3.82 -25.50
CA ILE A 152 27.84 4.16 -26.89
C ILE A 152 26.86 5.23 -27.34
N PRO A 153 27.34 6.38 -27.86
CA PRO A 153 26.47 7.42 -28.39
C PRO A 153 25.57 6.89 -29.49
N MET A 154 24.27 7.20 -29.41
CA MET A 154 23.33 6.83 -30.45
C MET A 154 23.14 7.99 -31.41
N GLN A 155 23.26 7.72 -32.71
CA GLN A 155 22.78 8.65 -33.71
C GLN A 155 21.26 8.56 -33.79
N SER A 156 20.59 9.71 -33.66
CA SER A 156 19.15 9.84 -33.79
C SER A 156 18.82 10.88 -34.85
N CYS A 157 17.75 10.65 -35.60
CA CYS A 157 17.19 11.62 -36.54
C CYS A 157 16.51 12.80 -35.83
N THR A 158 16.26 13.87 -36.60
CA THR A 158 15.50 15.02 -36.15
C THR A 158 14.06 14.60 -35.82
N PRO A 159 13.56 14.94 -34.62
CA PRO A 159 12.23 14.57 -34.18
C PRO A 159 11.15 15.45 -34.82
N ASP A 160 9.94 14.90 -34.91
CA ASP A 160 8.75 15.56 -35.43
C ASP A 160 8.31 16.71 -34.49
N PRO A 161 8.23 17.97 -34.96
CA PRO A 161 7.89 19.12 -34.13
C PRO A 161 6.44 19.11 -33.62
N ASP A 162 5.53 18.36 -34.26
CA ASP A 162 4.11 18.32 -33.90
C ASP A 162 3.77 17.25 -32.86
N LYS A 163 4.76 16.47 -32.40
CA LYS A 163 4.58 15.37 -31.44
C LYS A 163 5.59 15.46 -30.30
N SER A 164 5.14 15.11 -29.10
CA SER A 164 6.07 14.87 -27.99
C SER A 164 6.95 13.66 -28.31
N TYR A 165 8.26 13.81 -28.13
CA TYR A 165 9.24 12.75 -28.37
C TYR A 165 10.23 12.65 -27.21
N THR A 166 10.85 11.47 -27.10
CA THR A 166 12.00 11.23 -26.22
C THR A 166 13.19 10.83 -27.08
N LYS A 167 14.33 11.51 -26.90
CA LYS A 167 15.54 11.26 -27.69
C LYS A 167 16.49 10.36 -26.90
N PRO A 168 16.70 9.09 -27.29
CA PRO A 168 17.73 8.27 -26.68
C PRO A 168 19.12 8.83 -27.03
N ILE A 169 19.95 9.09 -26.02
CA ILE A 169 21.26 9.75 -26.17
C ILE A 169 22.37 8.71 -26.35
N SER A 170 22.31 7.61 -25.60
CA SER A 170 23.29 6.53 -25.63
C SER A 170 22.61 5.19 -25.35
N LYS A 171 23.21 4.12 -25.88
CA LYS A 171 22.89 2.74 -25.51
C LYS A 171 24.01 2.18 -24.65
N GLN A 172 23.67 1.33 -23.69
CA GLN A 172 24.64 0.52 -22.98
C GLN A 172 24.93 -0.74 -23.80
N GLU A 173 26.20 -0.97 -24.09
CA GLU A 173 26.68 -2.18 -24.77
C GLU A 173 27.70 -2.88 -23.88
N ILE A 174 27.44 -4.15 -23.59
CA ILE A 174 28.27 -4.98 -22.72
C ILE A 174 29.57 -5.31 -23.46
N ASN A 175 30.70 -4.99 -22.85
CA ASN A 175 32.03 -5.17 -23.45
C ASN A 175 32.88 -6.25 -22.76
N SER A 176 32.54 -6.64 -21.54
CA SER A 176 33.16 -7.79 -20.89
C SER A 176 32.29 -8.43 -19.81
N TYR A 177 32.65 -9.66 -19.45
CA TYR A 177 32.10 -10.32 -18.27
C TYR A 177 33.19 -11.02 -17.46
N GLY A 178 33.05 -10.98 -16.14
CA GLY A 178 33.77 -11.81 -15.20
C GLY A 178 32.80 -12.76 -14.52
N MET A 179 33.10 -14.05 -14.52
CA MET A 179 32.31 -15.09 -13.85
C MET A 179 33.18 -15.86 -12.87
N TYR A 180 32.76 -15.90 -11.61
CA TYR A 180 33.36 -16.75 -10.59
C TYR A 180 32.38 -17.86 -10.21
N VAL A 181 32.77 -19.10 -10.42
CA VAL A 181 32.04 -20.28 -9.98
C VAL A 181 32.74 -20.83 -8.74
N HIS A 182 32.11 -20.64 -7.59
CA HIS A 182 32.57 -21.14 -6.30
C HIS A 182 31.98 -22.52 -6.03
N SER A 183 32.80 -23.45 -5.55
CA SER A 183 32.36 -24.71 -4.98
C SER A 183 32.91 -24.87 -3.58
N ASP A 184 32.06 -25.35 -2.67
CA ASP A 184 32.48 -25.80 -1.34
C ASP A 184 33.06 -27.23 -1.38
N TYR A 185 33.02 -27.90 -2.54
CA TYR A 185 33.42 -29.30 -2.75
C TYR A 185 34.50 -29.40 -3.86
N PRO A 186 35.76 -29.03 -3.56
CA PRO A 186 36.84 -28.96 -4.54
C PRO A 186 37.19 -30.32 -5.17
N GLU A 187 36.83 -31.43 -4.53
CA GLU A 187 36.94 -32.80 -5.06
C GLU A 187 35.98 -33.09 -6.22
N ILE A 188 34.82 -32.42 -6.27
CA ILE A 188 33.82 -32.57 -7.35
C ILE A 188 34.08 -31.54 -8.44
N TYR A 189 34.26 -30.27 -8.03
CA TYR A 189 34.50 -29.17 -8.95
C TYR A 189 35.35 -28.12 -8.26
N LYS A 190 36.54 -27.83 -8.80
CA LYS A 190 37.38 -26.76 -8.27
C LYS A 190 36.80 -25.42 -8.67
N SER A 191 36.73 -24.49 -7.73
CA SER A 191 36.32 -23.10 -7.99
C SER A 191 37.14 -22.51 -9.13
N GLN A 192 36.45 -21.86 -10.06
CA GLN A 192 37.04 -21.36 -11.30
C GLN A 192 36.59 -19.93 -11.56
N TYR A 193 37.52 -19.15 -12.10
CA TYR A 193 37.26 -17.81 -12.58
C TYR A 193 37.39 -17.79 -14.10
N PHE A 194 36.40 -17.17 -14.74
CA PHE A 194 36.34 -16.97 -16.17
C PHE A 194 36.20 -15.49 -16.45
N HIS A 195 36.89 -15.04 -17.48
CA HIS A 195 36.85 -13.66 -17.92
C HIS A 195 36.82 -13.62 -19.43
N TYR A 196 36.07 -12.68 -19.98
CA TYR A 196 36.03 -12.43 -21.40
C TYR A 196 35.87 -10.95 -21.70
N ASP A 197 36.83 -10.42 -22.46
CA ASP A 197 36.75 -9.11 -23.12
C ASP A 197 36.68 -9.32 -24.63
N GLY A 198 35.78 -8.60 -25.30
CA GLY A 198 35.76 -8.58 -26.77
C GLY A 198 34.38 -8.27 -27.32
N ASP A 199 34.16 -8.65 -28.57
CA ASP A 199 32.87 -8.51 -29.22
C ASP A 199 31.93 -9.68 -28.85
N ASP A 200 30.62 -9.43 -28.96
CA ASP A 200 29.55 -10.41 -28.73
C ASP A 200 29.59 -11.10 -27.35
N VAL A 201 29.95 -10.34 -26.31
CA VAL A 201 30.17 -10.80 -24.92
C VAL A 201 28.97 -11.57 -24.37
N VAL A 202 27.76 -11.08 -24.63
CA VAL A 202 26.52 -11.73 -24.19
C VAL A 202 26.35 -13.10 -24.85
N LYS A 203 26.65 -13.20 -26.15
CA LYS A 203 26.54 -14.47 -26.88
C LYS A 203 27.55 -15.49 -26.35
N LYS A 204 28.79 -15.06 -26.12
CA LYS A 204 29.85 -15.90 -25.56
C LYS A 204 29.63 -16.32 -24.11
N TYR A 205 28.85 -15.56 -23.35
CA TYR A 205 28.39 -15.97 -22.03
C TYR A 205 27.34 -17.09 -22.13
N VAL A 206 26.37 -16.97 -23.07
CA VAL A 206 25.30 -17.96 -23.25
C VAL A 206 25.79 -19.29 -23.86
N GLU A 207 26.85 -19.25 -24.67
CA GLU A 207 27.46 -20.45 -25.27
C GLU A 207 28.23 -21.34 -24.27
N LYS A 208 28.34 -20.92 -23.00
CA LYS A 208 29.19 -21.56 -21.98
C LYS A 208 28.37 -22.25 -20.90
#